data_AF-A0A1F5V6W7-F1
#
_entry.id   AF-A0A1F5V6W7-F1
#
_cell.length_a   1.000
_cell.length_b   1.000
_cell.length_c   1.000
_cell.angle_alpha   90.00
_cell.angle_beta   90.00
_cell.angle_gamma   90.00
#
_symmetry.space_group_name_H-M   'P 1'
#
loop_
_entity.id
_entity.type
_entity.pdbx_description
1 polymer ?
#
loop_
_entity_poly.entity_id
_entity_poly.type
_entity_poly.pdbx_seq_one_letter_code
_entity_poly.pdbx_strand_id
1 'polypeptide(L)'
;MHKFCKTYNVNQTLYPNLFSILKSLPDKWIFSDKHNPVLKHPGAILNRAANEIVQSFSKVLKALKMISITDGSNDMIDGTNNLLGEMTNLFGHFDSFQDENYIILKTLSPIPEIDKAPGEKWLSKWLSKNGYKCGSDYLNRTSNIQKLIDCFSNRLKHANQRLNFVCAETQVIKIYGFFIEELKGMEISGIYQPIPKEQFNVTIAISFNSILKILLLCFYELCDSLEKTIKKHIKNLYSEYFVRNKIVKHNDDFFSIIDMIAGIEEYFYPYEYKKFCRIIKKEKAYIISYPNSKKIPYSTQLKVSATYKGDGYTQNFNLPFFG
;
A
#
# COMPACT_ATOMS: atom_id res chain seq x y z
N MET A 1 -9.10 9.75 2.31
CA MET A 1 -9.65 8.50 2.87
C MET A 1 -10.70 8.84 3.91
N HIS A 2 -11.98 8.60 3.61
CA HIS A 2 -13.09 8.81 4.54
C HIS A 2 -13.78 7.47 4.79
N LYS A 3 -13.33 6.71 5.80
CA LYS A 3 -14.12 5.80 6.66
C LYS A 3 -13.22 4.89 7.48
N PHE A 4 -13.69 4.56 8.68
CA PHE A 4 -13.19 3.47 9.51
C PHE A 4 -13.34 2.15 8.75
N CYS A 5 -12.25 1.40 8.56
CA CYS A 5 -12.33 0.01 8.16
C CYS A 5 -12.30 -0.86 9.41
N LYS A 6 -13.48 -1.21 9.94
CA LYS A 6 -13.57 -2.32 10.89
C LYS A 6 -13.39 -3.61 10.09
N THR A 7 -12.17 -4.14 10.05
CA THR A 7 -11.93 -5.48 9.55
C THR A 7 -12.47 -6.44 10.60
N TYR A 8 -13.71 -6.88 10.40
CA TYR A 8 -14.26 -7.96 11.20
C TYR A 8 -13.54 -9.23 10.81
N ASN A 9 -13.09 -9.92 11.84
CA ASN A 9 -12.44 -11.20 11.78
C ASN A 9 -13.42 -12.22 11.17
N VAL A 10 -13.49 -12.33 9.84
CA VAL A 10 -14.28 -13.39 9.21
C VAL A 10 -13.52 -14.69 9.47
N ASN A 11 -13.97 -15.43 10.49
CA ASN A 11 -13.48 -16.76 10.86
C ASN A 11 -12.06 -16.84 11.47
N GLN A 12 -11.62 -15.83 12.24
CA GLN A 12 -10.34 -15.85 12.98
C GLN A 12 -9.06 -15.82 12.11
N THR A 13 -9.16 -15.61 10.79
CA THR A 13 -7.99 -15.72 9.90
C THR A 13 -7.32 -14.41 9.52
N LEU A 14 -7.88 -13.24 9.89
CA LEU A 14 -7.44 -11.89 9.45
C LEU A 14 -7.31 -11.68 7.93
N TYR A 15 -7.58 -12.72 7.14
CA TYR A 15 -7.58 -12.67 5.70
C TYR A 15 -8.71 -11.76 5.21
N PRO A 16 -8.47 -10.95 4.17
CA PRO A 16 -9.55 -10.28 3.47
C PRO A 16 -10.58 -11.31 2.96
N ASN A 17 -11.87 -11.01 3.13
CA ASN A 17 -12.94 -11.91 2.70
C ASN A 17 -12.95 -12.16 1.17
N LEU A 18 -12.29 -11.31 0.39
CA LEU A 18 -11.99 -11.50 -1.02
C LEU A 18 -11.42 -12.89 -1.34
N PHE A 19 -10.51 -13.44 -0.52
CA PHE A 19 -9.92 -14.77 -0.75
C PHE A 19 -10.98 -15.87 -0.71
N SER A 20 -11.88 -15.79 0.29
CA SER A 20 -13.01 -16.71 0.45
C SER A 20 -13.97 -16.63 -0.72
N ILE A 21 -14.23 -15.42 -1.22
CA ILE A 21 -15.09 -15.19 -2.38
C ILE A 21 -14.50 -15.83 -3.63
N LEU A 22 -13.24 -15.53 -3.97
CA LEU A 22 -12.62 -16.05 -5.18
C LEU A 22 -12.54 -17.58 -5.19
N LYS A 23 -12.27 -18.20 -4.03
CA LYS A 23 -12.28 -19.67 -3.87
C LYS A 23 -13.66 -20.31 -4.06
N SER A 24 -14.72 -19.52 -3.87
CA SER A 24 -16.10 -19.98 -3.88
C SER A 24 -16.81 -19.76 -5.21
N LEU A 25 -16.19 -19.03 -6.14
CA LEU A 25 -16.74 -18.78 -7.45
C LEU A 25 -16.95 -20.11 -8.20
N PRO A 26 -18.11 -20.33 -8.81
CA PRO A 26 -18.32 -21.42 -9.76
C PRO A 26 -17.40 -21.26 -10.98
N ASP A 27 -16.83 -22.36 -11.47
CA ASP A 27 -15.91 -22.35 -12.63
C ASP A 27 -16.56 -21.73 -13.88
N LYS A 28 -17.89 -21.90 -14.04
CA LYS A 28 -18.67 -21.28 -15.13
C LYS A 28 -18.62 -19.75 -15.17
N TRP A 29 -18.19 -19.09 -14.08
CA TRP A 29 -18.06 -17.63 -13.99
C TRP A 29 -16.63 -17.14 -14.18
N ILE A 30 -15.70 -18.06 -14.43
CA ILE A 30 -14.28 -17.77 -14.62
C ILE A 30 -13.96 -18.01 -16.09
N PHE A 31 -13.38 -16.99 -16.73
CA PHE A 31 -13.07 -16.96 -18.17
C PHE A 31 -11.55 -16.89 -18.41
N SER A 32 -10.72 -17.14 -17.40
CA SER A 32 -9.27 -16.96 -17.47
C SER A 32 -8.61 -17.78 -18.59
N ASP A 33 -9.08 -19.00 -18.81
CA ASP A 33 -8.64 -19.94 -19.85
C ASP A 33 -9.14 -19.58 -21.26
N LYS A 34 -10.19 -18.78 -21.34
CA LYS A 34 -10.79 -18.38 -22.61
C LYS A 34 -10.09 -17.14 -23.20
N HIS A 35 -9.55 -16.25 -22.36
CA HIS A 35 -8.86 -15.03 -22.82
C HIS A 35 -7.59 -15.37 -23.61
N ASN A 36 -7.18 -14.48 -24.54
CA ASN A 36 -5.91 -14.58 -25.27
C ASN A 36 -5.07 -13.31 -25.04
N PRO A 37 -3.85 -13.40 -24.46
CA PRO A 37 -3.24 -14.61 -23.90
C PRO A 37 -4.04 -15.18 -22.72
N VAL A 38 -3.88 -16.48 -22.49
CA VAL A 38 -4.49 -17.17 -21.35
C VAL A 38 -4.06 -16.50 -20.05
N LEU A 39 -5.04 -16.21 -19.20
CA LEU A 39 -4.81 -15.59 -17.89
C LEU A 39 -4.76 -16.67 -16.81
N LYS A 40 -4.05 -16.38 -15.72
CA LYS A 40 -4.06 -17.22 -14.52
C LYS A 40 -5.44 -17.18 -13.86
N HIS A 41 -5.78 -18.23 -13.11
CA HIS A 41 -6.99 -18.25 -12.28
C HIS A 41 -7.01 -17.04 -11.31
N PRO A 42 -8.16 -16.36 -11.09
CA PRO A 42 -8.24 -15.15 -10.26
C PRO A 42 -7.69 -15.34 -8.85
N GLY A 43 -8.00 -16.47 -8.21
CA GLY A 43 -7.45 -16.79 -6.90
C GLY A 43 -5.93 -16.97 -6.88
N ALA A 44 -5.33 -17.46 -7.98
CA ALA A 44 -3.88 -17.61 -8.08
C ALA A 44 -3.19 -16.25 -8.27
N ILE A 45 -3.81 -15.34 -9.04
CA ILE A 45 -3.35 -13.95 -9.17
C ILE A 45 -3.34 -13.29 -7.79
N LEU A 46 -4.48 -13.31 -7.08
CA LEU A 46 -4.59 -12.70 -5.75
C LEU A 46 -3.57 -13.26 -4.76
N ASN A 47 -3.43 -14.59 -4.68
CA ASN A 47 -2.52 -15.22 -3.74
C ASN A 47 -1.07 -14.78 -3.97
N ARG A 48 -0.62 -14.75 -5.23
CA ARG A 48 0.74 -14.30 -5.55
C ARG A 48 0.92 -12.82 -5.17
N ALA A 49 0.02 -11.96 -5.63
CA ALA A 49 0.09 -10.52 -5.40
C ALA A 49 0.11 -10.15 -3.90
N ALA A 50 -0.76 -10.81 -3.13
CA ALA A 50 -0.82 -10.59 -1.68
C ALA A 50 0.43 -11.13 -0.97
N ASN A 51 0.95 -12.28 -1.38
CA ASN A 51 2.18 -12.82 -0.81
C ASN A 51 3.39 -11.91 -1.07
N GLU A 52 3.49 -11.29 -2.24
CA GLU A 52 4.54 -10.32 -2.56
C GLU A 52 4.48 -9.10 -1.62
N ILE A 53 3.27 -8.57 -1.37
CA ILE A 53 3.07 -7.48 -0.39
C ILE A 53 3.50 -7.91 1.02
N VAL A 54 3.05 -9.08 1.48
CA VAL A 54 3.35 -9.61 2.83
C VAL A 54 4.85 -9.82 3.02
N GLN A 55 5.51 -10.40 2.02
CA GLN A 55 6.96 -10.59 2.04
C GLN A 55 7.70 -9.24 2.07
N SER A 56 7.25 -8.25 1.29
CA SER A 56 7.85 -6.90 1.34
C SER A 56 7.64 -6.21 2.69
N PHE A 57 6.47 -6.32 3.31
CA PHE A 57 6.29 -5.86 4.68
C PHE A 57 7.29 -6.53 5.63
N SER A 58 7.46 -7.86 5.53
CA SER A 58 8.43 -8.59 6.35
C SER A 58 9.84 -8.03 6.21
N LYS A 59 10.28 -7.79 4.97
CA LYS A 59 11.62 -7.26 4.67
C LYS A 59 11.81 -5.85 5.23
N VAL A 60 10.82 -4.97 5.05
CA VAL A 60 10.86 -3.60 5.60
C VAL A 60 10.92 -3.62 7.13
N LEU A 61 10.07 -4.42 7.78
CA LEU A 61 10.05 -4.53 9.25
C LEU A 61 11.36 -5.09 9.81
N LYS A 62 11.95 -6.10 9.14
CA LYS A 62 13.26 -6.64 9.49
C LYS A 62 14.36 -5.58 9.34
N ALA A 63 14.40 -4.88 8.21
CA ALA A 63 15.38 -3.81 7.98
C ALA A 63 15.25 -2.67 9.00
N LEU A 64 14.01 -2.27 9.33
CA LEU A 64 13.73 -1.26 10.34
C LEU A 64 14.20 -1.69 11.73
N LYS A 65 13.93 -2.94 12.11
CA LYS A 65 14.42 -3.51 13.38
C LYS A 65 15.94 -3.55 13.43
N MET A 66 16.62 -3.93 12.35
CA MET A 66 18.08 -3.93 12.30
C MET A 66 18.66 -2.53 12.54
N ILE A 67 18.12 -1.49 11.89
CA ILE A 67 18.58 -0.11 12.11
C ILE A 67 18.32 0.34 13.55
N SER A 68 17.25 -0.12 14.19
CA SER A 68 16.94 0.24 15.58
C SER A 68 17.93 -0.31 16.61
N ILE A 69 18.66 -1.38 16.30
CA ILE A 69 19.61 -2.03 17.21
C ILE A 69 21.07 -1.77 16.87
N THR A 70 21.36 -1.24 15.68
CA THR A 70 22.72 -0.90 15.25
C THR A 70 23.08 0.51 15.70
N ASP A 71 24.07 0.64 16.58
CA ASP A 71 24.64 1.92 16.99
C ASP A 71 25.91 2.25 16.20
N GLY A 72 25.89 3.39 15.49
CA GLY A 72 27.05 4.12 14.98
C GLY A 72 28.14 3.34 14.23
N SER A 73 27.97 3.13 12.91
CA SER A 73 29.03 2.62 12.01
C SER A 73 28.62 2.71 10.53
N ASN A 74 29.48 2.23 9.61
CA ASN A 74 29.14 1.93 8.21
C ASN A 74 27.93 0.98 8.08
N ASP A 75 27.71 0.09 9.05
CA ASP A 75 26.58 -0.84 9.04
C ASP A 75 25.23 -0.11 9.15
N MET A 76 25.20 1.08 9.76
CA MET A 76 24.01 1.93 9.77
C MET A 76 23.71 2.48 8.38
N ILE A 77 24.74 2.85 7.60
CA ILE A 77 24.58 3.34 6.22
C ILE A 77 24.03 2.22 5.33
N ASP A 78 24.62 1.03 5.39
CA ASP A 78 24.13 -0.12 4.61
C ASP A 78 22.73 -0.56 5.05
N GLY A 79 22.46 -0.55 6.36
CA GLY A 79 21.14 -0.82 6.92
C GLY A 79 20.09 0.16 6.40
N THR A 80 20.37 1.47 6.42
CA THR A 80 19.45 2.51 5.93
C THR A 80 19.19 2.38 4.44
N ASN A 81 20.23 2.15 3.62
CA ASN A 81 20.07 1.91 2.19
C ASN A 81 19.18 0.69 1.91
N ASN A 82 19.39 -0.40 2.66
CA ASN A 82 18.56 -1.60 2.56
C ASN A 82 17.10 -1.30 2.93
N LEU A 83 16.84 -0.59 4.03
CA LEU A 83 15.48 -0.20 4.43
C LEU A 83 14.77 0.63 3.35
N LEU A 84 15.45 1.63 2.76
CA LEU A 84 14.89 2.46 1.70
C LEU A 84 14.62 1.66 0.41
N GLY A 85 15.52 0.73 0.08
CA GLY A 85 15.33 -0.20 -1.04
C GLY A 85 14.10 -1.09 -0.84
N GLU A 86 13.97 -1.70 0.34
CA GLU A 86 12.82 -2.54 0.67
C GLU A 86 11.50 -1.76 0.74
N MET A 87 11.55 -0.50 1.20
CA MET A 87 10.38 0.39 1.17
C MET A 87 9.96 0.74 -0.27
N THR A 88 10.93 0.97 -1.16
CA THR A 88 10.68 1.20 -2.59
C THR A 88 10.03 -0.03 -3.23
N ASN A 89 10.52 -1.23 -2.92
CA ASN A 89 9.93 -2.49 -3.38
C ASN A 89 8.49 -2.66 -2.88
N LEU A 90 8.22 -2.32 -1.61
CA LEU A 90 6.87 -2.36 -1.05
C LEU A 90 5.91 -1.45 -1.82
N PHE A 91 6.29 -0.21 -2.12
CA PHE A 91 5.48 0.68 -2.97
C PHE A 91 5.26 0.09 -4.38
N GLY A 92 6.31 -0.50 -4.96
CA GLY A 92 6.22 -1.20 -6.24
C GLY A 92 5.21 -2.35 -6.24
N HIS A 93 5.19 -3.17 -5.18
CA HIS A 93 4.22 -4.26 -5.06
C HIS A 93 2.78 -3.75 -4.82
N PHE A 94 2.58 -2.64 -4.12
CA PHE A 94 1.25 -2.02 -4.01
C PHE A 94 0.74 -1.48 -5.35
N ASP A 95 1.64 -0.91 -6.16
CA ASP A 95 1.36 -0.45 -7.52
C ASP A 95 0.93 -1.64 -8.40
N SER A 96 1.74 -2.71 -8.44
CA SER A 96 1.42 -3.93 -9.19
C SER A 96 0.16 -4.64 -8.68
N PHE A 97 -0.10 -4.65 -7.37
CA PHE A 97 -1.31 -5.26 -6.79
C PHE A 97 -2.59 -4.59 -7.31
N GLN A 98 -2.57 -3.28 -7.55
CA GLN A 98 -3.71 -2.58 -8.13
C GLN A 98 -3.97 -2.98 -9.58
N ASP A 99 -2.91 -3.12 -10.39
CA ASP A 99 -3.01 -3.62 -11.76
C ASP A 99 -3.54 -5.06 -11.81
N GLU A 100 -3.06 -5.92 -10.90
CA GLU A 100 -3.51 -7.30 -10.78
C GLU A 100 -4.99 -7.43 -10.40
N ASN A 101 -5.52 -6.49 -9.64
CA ASN A 101 -6.95 -6.43 -9.35
C ASN A 101 -7.79 -6.18 -10.61
N TYR A 102 -7.30 -5.41 -11.59
CA TYR A 102 -7.96 -5.30 -12.90
C TYR A 102 -7.83 -6.59 -13.73
N ILE A 103 -6.72 -7.31 -13.63
CA ILE A 103 -6.58 -8.63 -14.27
C ILE A 103 -7.62 -9.60 -13.70
N ILE A 104 -7.80 -9.65 -12.38
CA ILE A 104 -8.84 -10.45 -11.72
C ILE A 104 -10.22 -10.09 -12.29
N LEU A 105 -10.57 -8.81 -12.39
CA LEU A 105 -11.85 -8.38 -12.98
C LEU A 105 -12.00 -8.81 -14.45
N LYS A 106 -10.92 -8.77 -15.24
CA LYS A 106 -10.91 -9.29 -16.61
C LYS A 106 -11.16 -10.80 -16.64
N THR A 107 -10.56 -11.59 -15.75
CA THR A 107 -10.81 -13.04 -15.69
C THR A 107 -12.26 -13.40 -15.36
N LEU A 108 -13.01 -12.49 -14.73
CA LEU A 108 -14.42 -12.65 -14.39
C LEU A 108 -15.36 -11.98 -15.40
N SER A 109 -14.82 -11.45 -16.50
CA SER A 109 -15.59 -10.85 -17.58
C SER A 109 -15.61 -11.82 -18.76
N PRO A 110 -16.78 -12.09 -19.36
CA PRO A 110 -16.87 -12.86 -20.59
C PRO A 110 -15.99 -12.28 -21.69
N ILE A 111 -15.71 -13.08 -22.72
CA ILE A 111 -15.05 -12.57 -23.91
C ILE A 111 -16.11 -11.87 -24.75
N PRO A 112 -15.89 -10.61 -25.16
CA PRO A 112 -16.81 -9.94 -26.07
C PRO A 112 -16.78 -10.63 -27.44
N GLU A 113 -17.93 -10.72 -28.11
CA GLU A 113 -18.00 -11.26 -29.49
C GLU A 113 -17.10 -10.48 -30.46
N ILE A 114 -16.97 -9.17 -30.23
CA ILE A 114 -16.06 -8.27 -30.94
C ILE A 114 -15.28 -7.47 -29.90
N ASP A 115 -13.95 -7.65 -29.85
CA ASP A 115 -13.10 -6.84 -28.97
C ASP A 115 -13.04 -5.39 -29.50
N LYS A 116 -13.62 -4.47 -28.73
CA LYS A 116 -13.65 -3.03 -29.04
C LYS A 116 -12.37 -2.30 -28.63
N ALA A 117 -11.40 -3.01 -28.04
CA ALA A 117 -10.16 -2.44 -27.53
C ALA A 117 -8.93 -3.34 -27.79
N PRO A 118 -8.71 -3.80 -29.04
CA PRO A 118 -7.56 -4.65 -29.34
C PRO A 118 -6.25 -3.90 -29.04
N GLY A 119 -5.33 -4.57 -28.33
CA GLY A 119 -4.02 -4.00 -27.97
C GLY A 119 -4.05 -2.88 -26.90
N GLU A 120 -5.20 -2.63 -26.26
CA GLU A 120 -5.28 -1.66 -25.16
C GLU A 120 -4.42 -2.12 -23.98
N LYS A 121 -3.41 -1.31 -23.63
CA LYS A 121 -2.46 -1.60 -22.55
C LYS A 121 -3.10 -1.49 -21.17
N TRP A 122 -4.07 -0.59 -21.01
CA TRP A 122 -4.70 -0.31 -19.73
C TRP A 122 -5.95 -1.17 -19.54
N LEU A 123 -5.90 -2.14 -18.63
CA LEU A 123 -7.01 -3.08 -18.41
C LEU A 123 -8.31 -2.39 -17.99
N SER A 124 -8.23 -1.29 -17.24
CA SER A 124 -9.39 -0.47 -16.89
C SER A 124 -10.10 0.09 -18.13
N LYS A 125 -9.34 0.53 -19.16
CA LYS A 125 -9.87 1.00 -20.43
C LYS A 125 -10.40 -0.15 -21.28
N TRP A 126 -9.71 -1.30 -21.30
CA TRP A 126 -10.17 -2.50 -22.01
C TRP A 126 -11.53 -2.96 -21.50
N LEU A 127 -11.70 -3.03 -20.16
CA LEU A 127 -12.96 -3.37 -19.52
C LEU A 127 -14.09 -2.40 -19.92
N SER A 128 -13.82 -1.10 -19.82
CA SER A 128 -14.80 -0.05 -20.14
C SER A 128 -15.24 -0.08 -21.62
N LYS A 129 -14.28 -0.13 -22.55
CA LYS A 129 -14.55 -0.17 -24.00
C LYS A 129 -15.32 -1.42 -24.42
N ASN A 130 -15.12 -2.54 -23.73
CA ASN A 130 -15.89 -3.78 -23.93
C ASN A 130 -17.19 -3.84 -23.12
N GLY A 131 -17.63 -2.72 -22.52
CA GLY A 131 -18.94 -2.58 -21.87
C GLY A 131 -18.99 -3.03 -20.41
N TYR A 132 -17.87 -3.43 -19.82
CA TYR A 132 -17.80 -3.85 -18.42
C TYR A 132 -17.60 -2.65 -17.49
N LYS A 133 -18.55 -2.43 -16.58
CA LYS A 133 -18.50 -1.35 -15.58
C LYS A 133 -17.61 -1.67 -14.36
N CYS A 134 -17.16 -2.91 -14.21
CA CYS A 134 -16.41 -3.33 -13.03
C CYS A 134 -15.08 -2.57 -12.87
N GLY A 135 -14.40 -2.24 -13.97
CA GLY A 135 -13.17 -1.44 -13.93
C GLY A 135 -13.39 -0.05 -13.35
N SER A 136 -14.39 0.70 -13.84
CA SER A 136 -14.71 2.03 -13.32
C SER A 136 -15.29 1.98 -11.91
N ASP A 137 -16.10 0.97 -11.58
CA ASP A 137 -16.62 0.75 -10.24
C ASP A 137 -15.50 0.53 -9.20
N TYR A 138 -14.47 -0.24 -9.57
CA TYR A 138 -13.29 -0.44 -8.72
C TYR A 138 -12.47 0.85 -8.59
N LEU A 139 -12.13 1.50 -9.71
CA LEU A 139 -11.38 2.77 -9.72
C LEU A 139 -12.04 3.83 -8.84
N ASN A 140 -13.37 3.98 -8.92
CA ASN A 140 -14.09 4.97 -8.12
C ASN A 140 -13.93 4.72 -6.60
N ARG A 141 -13.81 3.45 -6.18
CA ARG A 141 -13.62 3.07 -4.77
C ARG A 141 -12.18 3.26 -4.32
N THR A 142 -11.21 3.05 -5.21
CA THR A 142 -9.79 3.00 -4.88
C THR A 142 -8.99 4.23 -5.29
N SER A 143 -9.58 5.18 -6.02
CA SER A 143 -8.89 6.36 -6.58
C SER A 143 -8.04 7.13 -5.57
N ASN A 144 -8.49 7.26 -4.32
CA ASN A 144 -7.71 7.93 -3.26
C ASN A 144 -6.48 7.12 -2.82
N ILE A 145 -6.60 5.79 -2.78
CA ILE A 145 -5.48 4.89 -2.47
C ILE A 145 -4.50 4.88 -3.64
N GLN A 146 -5.02 4.80 -4.87
CA GLN A 146 -4.21 4.86 -6.08
C GLN A 146 -3.37 6.14 -6.11
N LYS A 147 -4.00 7.31 -5.91
CA LYS A 147 -3.28 8.59 -5.81
C LYS A 147 -2.17 8.56 -4.76
N LEU A 148 -2.42 7.96 -3.59
CA LEU A 148 -1.40 7.84 -2.55
C LEU A 148 -0.22 6.97 -3.00
N ILE A 149 -0.47 5.79 -3.57
CA ILE A 149 0.59 4.88 -4.02
C ILE A 149 1.35 5.48 -5.21
N ASP A 150 0.64 6.04 -6.18
CA ASP A 150 1.18 6.68 -7.38
C ASP A 150 2.15 7.82 -7.05
N CYS A 151 1.91 8.55 -5.95
CA CYS A 151 2.81 9.58 -5.48
C CYS A 151 4.20 9.04 -5.11
N PHE A 152 4.30 7.78 -4.69
CA PHE A 152 5.57 7.12 -4.44
C PHE A 152 6.06 6.37 -5.68
N SER A 153 5.24 5.48 -6.24
CA SER A 153 5.66 4.56 -7.31
C SER A 153 6.10 5.29 -8.58
N ASN A 154 5.34 6.27 -9.06
CA ASN A 154 5.67 6.97 -10.31
C ASN A 154 6.95 7.79 -10.18
N ARG A 155 7.18 8.42 -9.03
CA ARG A 155 8.38 9.22 -8.80
C ARG A 155 9.64 8.36 -8.73
N LEU A 156 9.57 7.27 -8.00
CA LEU A 156 10.67 6.32 -7.87
C LEU A 156 10.96 5.57 -9.19
N LYS A 157 9.93 5.31 -10.03
CA LYS A 157 10.07 4.61 -11.32
C LYS A 157 10.44 5.50 -12.51
N HIS A 158 9.90 6.73 -12.57
CA HIS A 158 9.91 7.54 -13.80
C HIS A 158 10.60 8.89 -13.65
N ALA A 159 10.83 9.39 -12.43
CA ALA A 159 11.39 10.72 -12.21
C ALA A 159 12.87 10.72 -11.78
N ASN A 160 13.53 9.54 -11.77
CA ASN A 160 14.90 9.35 -11.23
C ASN A 160 15.08 9.91 -9.81
N GLN A 161 13.99 9.99 -9.04
CA GLN A 161 14.00 10.44 -7.66
C GLN A 161 14.24 9.25 -6.73
N ARG A 162 14.82 9.51 -5.57
CA ARG A 162 15.04 8.48 -4.54
C ARG A 162 14.43 8.86 -3.20
N LEU A 163 14.25 7.84 -2.37
CA LEU A 163 13.99 8.02 -0.96
C LEU A 163 15.31 8.38 -0.26
N ASN A 164 15.27 9.39 0.60
CA ASN A 164 16.36 9.74 1.49
C ASN A 164 15.95 9.46 2.94
N PHE A 165 16.90 8.95 3.74
CA PHE A 165 16.65 8.58 5.12
C PHE A 165 16.65 9.81 6.03
N VAL A 166 15.77 9.79 7.03
CA VAL A 166 15.76 10.81 8.06
C VAL A 166 15.38 10.23 9.41
N CYS A 167 16.01 10.74 10.45
CA CYS A 167 15.80 10.34 11.83
C CYS A 167 15.55 11.58 12.68
N ALA A 168 14.55 11.53 13.54
CA ALA A 168 14.35 12.51 14.58
C ALA A 168 14.39 11.80 15.94
N GLU A 169 15.16 12.34 16.88
CA GLU A 169 15.37 11.72 18.17
C GLU A 169 15.26 12.71 19.33
N THR A 170 14.86 12.17 20.48
CA THR A 170 15.02 12.76 21.81
C THR A 170 15.95 11.86 22.61
N GLN A 171 16.13 12.13 23.91
CA GLN A 171 16.87 11.22 24.79
C GLN A 171 16.21 9.84 24.94
N VAL A 172 14.91 9.70 24.62
CA VAL A 172 14.12 8.49 24.90
C VAL A 172 13.45 7.91 23.66
N ILE A 173 13.20 8.74 22.64
CA ILE A 173 12.42 8.37 21.47
C ILE A 173 13.27 8.54 20.22
N LYS A 174 13.18 7.58 19.29
CA LYS A 174 13.81 7.65 17.97
C LYS A 174 12.79 7.35 16.89
N ILE A 175 12.62 8.28 15.95
CA ILE A 175 11.62 8.23 14.88
C ILE A 175 12.35 8.15 13.55
N TYR A 176 12.29 6.98 12.94
CA TYR A 176 12.82 6.74 11.61
C TYR A 176 11.79 7.05 10.53
N GLY A 177 12.25 7.64 9.45
CA GLY A 177 11.42 7.99 8.32
C GLY A 177 12.23 8.23 7.05
N PHE A 178 11.53 8.76 6.06
CA PHE A 178 12.10 9.12 4.78
C PHE A 178 11.40 10.35 4.18
N PHE A 179 12.02 10.89 3.15
CA PHE A 179 11.43 11.91 2.27
C PHE A 179 11.87 11.64 0.83
N ILE A 180 11.16 12.21 -0.14
CA ILE A 180 11.51 12.11 -1.56
C ILE A 180 12.16 13.43 -1.98
N GLU A 181 13.30 13.38 -2.64
CA GLU A 181 13.93 14.58 -3.21
C GLU A 181 13.16 15.09 -4.46
N GLU A 182 13.08 16.40 -4.63
CA GLU A 182 12.52 17.03 -5.83
C GLU A 182 13.64 17.55 -6.73
N LEU A 183 13.59 17.17 -8.02
CA LEU A 183 14.59 17.58 -9.02
C LEU A 183 14.05 18.71 -9.89
N LYS A 184 14.89 19.69 -10.19
CA LYS A 184 14.68 20.72 -11.23
C LYS A 184 15.89 20.77 -12.15
N GLY A 185 15.80 20.09 -13.29
CA GLY A 185 16.96 19.87 -14.15
C GLY A 185 17.92 18.87 -13.50
N MET A 186 19.19 19.27 -13.33
CA MET A 186 20.24 18.44 -12.70
C MET A 186 20.39 18.69 -11.19
N GLU A 187 19.61 19.59 -10.61
CA GLU A 187 19.74 19.97 -9.19
C GLU A 187 18.54 19.48 -8.36
N ILE A 188 18.79 19.19 -7.08
CA ILE A 188 17.73 18.99 -6.09
C ILE A 188 17.16 20.38 -5.73
N SER A 189 15.98 20.70 -6.28
CA SER A 189 15.31 21.98 -6.02
C SER A 189 14.53 22.02 -4.72
N GLY A 190 14.25 20.86 -4.13
CA GLY A 190 13.35 20.79 -2.99
C GLY A 190 13.10 19.38 -2.51
N ILE A 191 11.99 19.23 -1.81
CA ILE A 191 11.47 17.96 -1.34
C ILE A 191 10.11 17.79 -1.95
N TYR A 192 9.88 16.62 -2.52
CA TYR A 192 8.60 16.33 -3.14
C TYR A 192 7.52 16.24 -2.06
N GLN A 193 6.33 16.77 -2.37
CA GLN A 193 5.15 16.67 -1.52
C GLN A 193 4.24 15.56 -2.06
N PRO A 194 4.37 14.31 -1.56
CA PRO A 194 3.63 13.17 -2.08
C PRO A 194 2.16 13.12 -1.66
N ILE A 195 1.66 14.09 -0.89
CA ILE A 195 0.29 14.05 -0.38
C ILE A 195 -0.38 15.39 -0.67
N PRO A 196 -1.67 15.43 -1.08
CA PRO A 196 -2.35 16.68 -1.37
C PRO A 196 -2.19 17.69 -0.23
N LYS A 197 -2.00 18.96 -0.58
CA LYS A 197 -1.76 20.05 0.39
C LYS A 197 -2.83 20.08 1.49
N GLU A 198 -4.07 19.68 1.20
CA GLU A 198 -5.16 19.64 2.20
C GLU A 198 -4.99 18.56 3.28
N GLN A 199 -4.13 17.56 3.07
CA GLN A 199 -3.77 16.55 4.07
C GLN A 199 -2.48 16.89 4.81
N PHE A 200 -1.51 17.51 4.14
CA PHE A 200 -0.20 17.86 4.69
C PHE A 200 0.26 19.21 4.08
N ASN A 201 0.28 20.28 4.88
CA ASN A 201 0.49 21.65 4.40
C ASN A 201 1.93 21.98 3.94
N VAL A 202 2.88 21.03 3.93
CA VAL A 202 4.31 21.33 3.77
C VAL A 202 5.14 20.14 3.25
N THR A 203 6.39 20.39 2.89
CA THR A 203 7.42 19.42 2.50
C THR A 203 7.74 18.47 3.66
N ILE A 204 7.11 17.30 3.70
CA ILE A 204 7.05 16.50 4.93
C ILE A 204 7.83 15.19 4.82
N ALA A 205 8.68 14.95 5.81
CA ALA A 205 9.20 13.62 6.11
C ALA A 205 8.07 12.71 6.60
N ILE A 206 8.09 11.44 6.19
CA ILE A 206 7.08 10.46 6.56
C ILE A 206 7.75 9.41 7.44
N SER A 207 7.18 9.15 8.62
CA SER A 207 7.74 8.11 9.50
C SER A 207 7.36 6.72 8.98
N PHE A 208 8.27 5.75 9.11
CA PHE A 208 7.98 4.35 8.81
C PHE A 208 6.81 3.85 9.67
N ASN A 209 6.73 4.31 10.92
CA ASN A 209 5.67 3.93 11.84
C ASN A 209 4.27 4.28 11.33
N SER A 210 4.14 5.46 10.73
CA SER A 210 2.88 5.96 10.18
C SER A 210 2.53 5.26 8.87
N ILE A 211 3.46 5.28 7.90
CA ILE A 211 3.16 4.79 6.54
C ILE A 211 2.90 3.28 6.51
N LEU A 212 3.58 2.48 7.32
CA LEU A 212 3.36 1.02 7.34
C LEU A 212 1.95 0.68 7.81
N LYS A 213 1.43 1.40 8.81
CA LYS A 213 0.04 1.25 9.28
C LYS A 213 -0.96 1.73 8.23
N ILE A 214 -0.66 2.81 7.50
CA ILE A 214 -1.48 3.31 6.39
C ILE A 214 -1.51 2.31 5.23
N LEU A 215 -0.36 1.76 4.82
CA LEU A 215 -0.28 0.79 3.74
C LEU A 215 -1.03 -0.51 4.08
N LEU A 216 -0.95 -0.97 5.34
CA LEU A 216 -1.74 -2.12 5.78
C LEU A 216 -3.26 -1.84 5.66
N LEU A 217 -3.71 -0.65 6.05
CA LEU A 217 -5.10 -0.23 5.83
C LEU A 217 -5.45 -0.21 4.34
N CYS A 218 -4.57 0.36 3.49
CA CYS A 218 -4.77 0.37 2.04
C CYS A 218 -4.92 -1.04 1.47
N PHE A 219 -4.12 -2.01 1.89
CA PHE A 219 -4.25 -3.40 1.46
C PHE A 219 -5.66 -3.95 1.72
N TYR A 220 -6.19 -3.74 2.92
CA TYR A 220 -7.55 -4.17 3.27
C TYR A 220 -8.63 -3.42 2.49
N GLU A 221 -8.50 -2.10 2.32
CA GLU A 221 -9.46 -1.31 1.55
C GLU A 221 -9.47 -1.67 0.05
N LEU A 222 -8.31 -1.98 -0.53
CA LEU A 222 -8.22 -2.49 -1.90
C LEU A 222 -8.91 -3.84 -2.04
N CYS A 223 -8.68 -4.77 -1.09
CA CYS A 223 -9.34 -6.07 -1.10
C CYS A 223 -10.87 -5.97 -0.93
N ASP A 224 -11.34 -5.16 0.01
CA ASP A 224 -12.78 -4.93 0.23
C ASP A 224 -13.43 -4.24 -0.99
N SER A 225 -12.74 -3.29 -1.60
CA SER A 225 -13.20 -2.63 -2.83
C SER A 225 -13.32 -3.62 -3.98
N LEU A 226 -12.33 -4.50 -4.17
CA LEU A 226 -12.37 -5.53 -5.20
C LEU A 226 -13.50 -6.54 -4.92
N GLU A 227 -13.67 -6.99 -3.68
CA GLU A 227 -14.77 -7.86 -3.27
C GLU A 227 -16.13 -7.26 -3.66
N LYS A 228 -16.36 -6.00 -3.29
CA LYS A 228 -17.62 -5.30 -3.58
C LYS A 228 -17.85 -5.16 -5.08
N THR A 229 -16.80 -4.88 -5.84
CA THR A 229 -16.87 -4.80 -7.30
C THR A 229 -17.18 -6.16 -7.92
N ILE A 230 -16.54 -7.25 -7.48
CA ILE A 230 -16.79 -8.61 -7.96
C ILE A 230 -18.24 -9.02 -7.71
N LYS A 231 -18.74 -8.82 -6.47
CA LYS A 231 -20.13 -9.12 -6.13
C LYS A 231 -21.12 -8.36 -7.01
N LYS A 232 -20.87 -7.07 -7.25
CA LYS A 232 -21.70 -6.24 -8.13
C LYS A 232 -21.62 -6.72 -9.59
N HIS A 233 -20.43 -7.05 -10.07
CA HIS A 233 -20.19 -7.52 -11.45
C HIS A 233 -20.91 -8.85 -11.73
N ILE A 234 -20.75 -9.83 -10.85
CA ILE A 234 -21.43 -11.13 -10.95
C ILE A 234 -22.96 -10.96 -10.92
N LYS A 235 -23.46 -10.13 -10.00
CA LYS A 235 -24.91 -9.85 -9.94
C LYS A 235 -25.42 -9.26 -11.26
N ASN A 236 -24.66 -8.38 -11.90
CA ASN A 236 -25.06 -7.79 -13.17
C ASN A 236 -25.01 -8.79 -14.33
N LEU A 237 -24.05 -9.73 -14.33
CA LEU A 237 -23.89 -10.70 -15.42
C LEU A 237 -24.89 -11.87 -15.33
N TYR A 238 -25.17 -12.34 -14.12
CA TYR A 238 -25.93 -13.58 -13.91
C TYR A 238 -27.28 -13.37 -13.22
N SER A 239 -27.61 -12.14 -12.81
CA SER A 239 -28.79 -11.85 -11.98
C SER A 239 -28.83 -12.63 -10.65
N GLU A 240 -27.67 -13.15 -10.20
CA GLU A 240 -27.53 -13.94 -8.99
C GLU A 240 -26.84 -13.15 -7.88
N TYR A 241 -27.33 -13.28 -6.63
CA TYR A 241 -26.61 -12.78 -5.46
C TYR A 241 -25.60 -13.82 -4.99
N PHE A 242 -24.32 -13.50 -5.10
CA PHE A 242 -23.27 -14.38 -4.61
C PHE A 242 -23.02 -14.15 -3.10
N VAL A 243 -23.49 -15.10 -2.29
CA VAL A 243 -23.36 -15.08 -0.81
C VAL A 243 -22.42 -16.16 -0.28
N ARG A 244 -21.95 -17.09 -1.14
CA ARG A 244 -21.12 -18.23 -0.72
C ARG A 244 -19.70 -17.78 -0.37
N ASN A 245 -19.26 -18.09 0.85
CA ASN A 245 -17.89 -17.94 1.31
C ASN A 245 -17.36 -19.31 1.76
N LYS A 246 -16.27 -19.78 1.14
CA LYS A 246 -15.50 -20.95 1.56
C LYS A 246 -14.41 -20.48 2.49
N ILE A 247 -14.22 -21.20 3.59
CA ILE A 247 -13.12 -20.93 4.51
C ILE A 247 -11.79 -21.15 3.77
N VAL A 248 -10.93 -20.15 3.87
CA VAL A 248 -9.54 -20.21 3.40
C VAL A 248 -8.67 -20.56 4.60
N LYS A 249 -7.64 -21.40 4.38
CA LYS A 249 -6.73 -21.79 5.45
C LYS A 249 -6.04 -20.57 6.03
N HIS A 250 -5.77 -20.62 7.33
CA HIS A 250 -4.94 -19.65 8.02
C HIS A 250 -3.52 -19.62 7.39
N ASN A 251 -2.86 -18.48 7.46
CA ASN A 251 -1.48 -18.29 7.03
C ASN A 251 -0.77 -17.48 8.11
N ASP A 252 0.16 -18.14 8.76
CA ASP A 252 0.88 -17.63 9.91
C ASP A 252 1.71 -16.38 9.52
N ASP A 253 2.22 -16.31 8.29
CA ASP A 253 3.00 -15.17 7.81
C ASP A 253 2.15 -13.90 7.77
N PHE A 254 0.90 -14.02 7.31
CA PHE A 254 -0.02 -12.88 7.22
C PHE A 254 -0.36 -12.34 8.61
N PHE A 255 -0.67 -13.24 9.55
CA PHE A 255 -0.93 -12.89 10.94
C PHE A 255 0.29 -12.23 11.60
N SER A 256 1.48 -12.82 11.41
CA SER A 256 2.72 -12.30 11.95
C SER A 256 2.99 -10.88 11.49
N ILE A 257 2.73 -10.56 10.22
CA ILE A 257 2.93 -9.19 9.70
C ILE A 257 1.96 -8.21 10.33
N ILE A 258 0.68 -8.58 10.47
CA ILE A 258 -0.29 -7.70 11.13
C ILE A 258 0.10 -7.45 12.58
N ASP A 259 0.51 -8.49 13.31
CA ASP A 259 0.91 -8.36 14.71
C ASP A 259 2.15 -7.46 14.85
N MET A 260 3.14 -7.64 13.97
CA MET A 260 4.32 -6.78 13.93
C MET A 260 3.96 -5.32 13.63
N ILE A 261 3.11 -5.04 12.64
CA ILE A 261 2.70 -3.67 12.29
C ILE A 261 1.83 -3.05 13.40
N ALA A 262 0.96 -3.84 14.03
CA ALA A 262 0.15 -3.40 15.15
C ALA A 262 1.01 -3.07 16.39
N GLY A 263 2.10 -3.81 16.59
CA GLY A 263 3.06 -3.61 17.66
C GLY A 263 4.03 -2.43 17.46
N ILE A 264 4.05 -1.80 16.29
CA ILE A 264 4.84 -0.59 16.05
C ILE A 264 4.35 0.52 16.98
N GLU A 265 5.30 1.18 17.67
CA GLU A 265 5.04 2.28 18.57
C GLU A 265 4.33 3.47 17.88
N GLU A 266 3.56 4.25 18.65
CA GLU A 266 2.81 5.41 18.13
C GLU A 266 3.67 6.70 18.19
N TYR A 267 4.93 6.60 17.78
CA TYR A 267 5.83 7.73 17.62
C TYR A 267 5.92 8.14 16.15
N PHE A 268 5.51 9.38 15.88
CA PHE A 268 5.43 9.94 14.53
C PHE A 268 6.04 11.35 14.50
N TYR A 269 6.22 11.92 13.31
CA TYR A 269 6.58 13.32 13.17
C TYR A 269 5.41 14.25 13.56
N PRO A 270 5.67 15.49 14.00
CA PRO A 270 4.65 16.42 14.52
C PRO A 270 3.36 16.50 13.68
N TYR A 271 3.46 16.60 12.36
CA TYR A 271 2.28 16.68 11.50
C TYR A 271 1.47 15.40 11.38
N GLU A 272 2.09 14.23 11.55
CA GLU A 272 1.43 12.94 11.37
C GLU A 272 0.43 12.67 12.50
N TYR A 273 0.64 13.24 13.69
CA TYR A 273 -0.31 13.12 14.81
C TYR A 273 -1.69 13.71 14.54
N LYS A 274 -1.84 14.59 13.54
CA LYS A 274 -3.15 15.15 13.15
C LYS A 274 -4.06 14.10 12.51
N LYS A 275 -3.48 13.12 11.80
CA LYS A 275 -4.18 12.09 11.03
C LYS A 275 -3.31 10.82 10.96
N PHE A 276 -3.27 10.04 12.03
CA PHE A 276 -2.52 8.78 12.04
C PHE A 276 -3.44 7.55 12.03
N CYS A 277 -2.90 6.43 11.53
CA CYS A 277 -3.55 5.13 11.56
C CYS A 277 -3.20 4.43 12.87
N ARG A 278 -4.23 3.93 13.57
CA ARG A 278 -4.06 3.19 14.82
C ARG A 278 -4.65 1.79 14.68
N ILE A 279 -3.88 0.80 15.12
CA ILE A 279 -4.25 -0.62 15.08
C ILE A 279 -4.23 -1.14 16.51
N ILE A 280 -5.37 -1.63 17.00
CA ILE A 280 -5.52 -2.16 18.36
C ILE A 280 -5.83 -3.64 18.28
N LYS A 281 -4.99 -4.47 18.91
CA LYS A 281 -5.26 -5.89 19.11
C LYS A 281 -6.26 -6.06 20.26
N LYS A 282 -7.36 -6.77 20.01
CA LYS A 282 -8.36 -7.19 21.01
C LYS A 282 -8.55 -8.69 20.91
N GLU A 283 -7.98 -9.44 21.85
CA GLU A 283 -8.01 -10.91 21.86
C GLU A 283 -7.58 -11.50 20.51
N LYS A 284 -8.55 -11.92 19.68
CA LYS A 284 -8.35 -12.54 18.36
C LYS A 284 -8.53 -11.57 17.18
N ALA A 285 -8.88 -10.31 17.41
CA ALA A 285 -9.22 -9.34 16.36
C ALA A 285 -8.31 -8.12 16.38
N TYR A 286 -8.21 -7.43 15.24
CA TYR A 286 -7.54 -6.13 15.14
C TYR A 286 -8.57 -5.07 14.74
N ILE A 287 -8.51 -3.92 15.40
CA ILE A 287 -9.33 -2.75 15.08
C ILE A 287 -8.41 -1.71 14.47
N ILE A 288 -8.62 -1.42 13.18
CA ILE A 288 -7.92 -0.38 12.45
C ILE A 288 -8.79 0.89 12.44
N SER A 289 -8.20 2.03 12.80
CA SER A 289 -8.88 3.32 12.84
C SER A 289 -8.05 4.40 12.14
N TYR A 290 -8.68 5.12 11.21
CA TYR A 290 -8.06 6.21 10.46
C TYR A 290 -9.11 7.23 9.97
N PRO A 291 -8.86 8.54 10.11
CA PRO A 291 -7.85 9.12 11.00
C PRO A 291 -8.23 8.85 12.47
N ASN A 292 -7.25 8.49 13.31
CA ASN A 292 -7.51 8.38 14.73
C ASN A 292 -7.71 9.77 15.35
N SER A 293 -8.72 9.91 16.22
CA SER A 293 -9.08 11.19 16.86
C SER A 293 -8.29 11.50 18.13
N LYS A 294 -7.47 10.57 18.62
CA LYS A 294 -6.66 10.78 19.82
C LYS A 294 -5.62 11.87 19.55
N LYS A 295 -5.69 12.96 20.30
CA LYS A 295 -4.61 13.95 20.31
C LYS A 295 -3.46 13.38 21.15
N ILE A 296 -2.31 13.21 20.53
CA ILE A 296 -1.07 12.87 21.25
C ILE A 296 -0.33 14.20 21.44
N PRO A 297 -0.11 14.65 22.70
CA PRO A 297 0.60 15.90 22.94
C PRO A 297 2.03 15.78 22.45
N TYR A 298 2.46 16.75 21.64
CA TYR A 298 3.81 16.86 21.13
C TYR A 298 4.49 18.05 21.81
N SER A 299 5.50 17.80 22.65
CA SER A 299 6.13 18.87 23.46
C SER A 299 7.67 18.82 23.49
N THR A 300 8.27 17.94 22.69
CA THR A 300 9.70 17.66 22.76
C THR A 300 10.46 18.34 21.61
N GLN A 301 11.58 18.98 21.95
CA GLN A 301 12.59 19.36 20.96
C GLN A 301 13.18 18.09 20.35
N LEU A 302 13.19 18.01 19.02
CA LEU A 302 13.80 16.92 18.28
C LEU A 302 15.18 17.34 17.80
N LYS A 303 16.15 16.44 17.98
CA LYS A 303 17.36 16.47 17.17
C LYS A 303 17.07 15.72 15.87
N VAL A 304 17.30 16.36 14.73
CA VAL A 304 17.06 15.77 13.41
C VAL A 304 18.40 15.50 12.74
N SER A 305 18.54 14.31 12.17
CA SER A 305 19.63 13.94 11.29
C SER A 305 19.07 13.38 9.99
N ALA A 306 19.56 13.86 8.85
CA ALA A 306 19.20 13.36 7.53
C ALA A 306 20.45 12.82 6.83
N THR A 307 20.27 11.79 6.01
CA THR A 307 21.35 11.20 5.22
C THR A 307 21.07 11.47 3.74
N TYR A 308 22.06 12.07 3.08
CA TYR A 308 22.04 12.32 1.64
C TYR A 308 23.16 11.51 0.99
N LYS A 309 22.90 11.02 -0.22
CA LYS A 309 23.92 10.34 -1.03
C LYS A 309 24.42 11.27 -2.12
N GLY A 310 25.69 11.65 -2.05
CA GLY A 310 26.34 12.41 -3.13
C GLY A 310 26.41 11.58 -4.41
N ASP A 311 26.11 12.20 -5.54
CA ASP A 311 26.26 11.64 -6.90
C ASP A 311 27.46 12.25 -7.65
N GLY A 312 28.19 13.17 -7.00
CA GLY A 312 29.30 13.91 -7.60
C GLY A 312 28.90 15.15 -8.41
N TYR A 313 27.60 15.41 -8.57
CA TYR A 313 27.07 16.51 -9.38
C TYR A 313 26.14 17.44 -8.60
N THR A 314 25.36 16.90 -7.66
CA THR A 314 24.45 17.64 -6.79
C THR A 314 25.24 18.44 -5.76
N GLN A 315 25.05 19.76 -5.76
CA GLN A 315 25.76 20.68 -4.88
C GLN A 315 24.94 21.14 -3.67
N ASN A 316 23.61 21.10 -3.77
CA ASN A 316 22.69 21.60 -2.76
C ASN A 316 21.70 20.52 -2.33
N PHE A 317 21.39 20.49 -1.04
CA PHE A 317 20.44 19.56 -0.44
C PHE A 317 19.46 20.34 0.45
N ASN A 318 18.20 19.93 0.43
CA ASN A 318 17.15 20.52 1.26
C ASN A 318 16.74 19.53 2.35
N LEU A 319 16.59 20.02 3.59
CA LEU A 319 16.05 19.25 4.71
C LEU A 319 14.52 19.24 4.69
N PRO A 320 13.87 18.11 5.04
CA PRO A 320 12.42 18.05 5.16
C PRO A 320 11.94 18.90 6.32
N PHE A 321 10.71 19.38 6.20
CA PHE A 321 10.00 20.04 7.27
C PHE A 321 9.21 19.01 8.09
N PHE A 322 9.24 19.13 9.40
CA PHE A 322 8.65 18.14 10.33
C PHE A 322 7.37 18.66 11.00
N GLY A 323 7.18 19.97 11.00
CA GLY A 323 6.04 20.66 11.58
C GLY A 323 6.36 21.60 12.71
#